data_AF-A0A850ZFD6-F1
#
_entry.id   AF-A0A850ZFD6-F1
#
_cell.length_a   1.000
_cell.length_b   1.000
_cell.length_c   1.000
_cell.angle_alpha   90.00
_cell.angle_beta   90.00
_cell.angle_gamma   90.00
#
_symmetry.space_group_name_H-M   'P 1'
#
loop_
_entity.id
_entity.type
_entity.pdbx_description
1 polymer ?
#
loop_
_entity_poly.entity_id
_entity_poly.type
_entity_poly.pdbx_seq_one_letter_code
_entity_poly.pdbx_strand_id
1 'polypeptide(L)'
;PGQLRRKYSSCSTIFLDDSTVSQPNLKYTIKCTLVLILFRDTDGRMLLDIFDENLHPLSKSEVPPDYDKHDPEQKQIYRFVRTLFSAAQLTAECAIVTLVYLERLLTYAEIDICPANWKRIVLGAILLASKVWDDQAVWNVDYCQILKDITVEDM
;
A
#
# COMPACT_ATOMS: atom_id res chain seq x y z
N PRO A 1 30.39 19.30 12.89
CA PRO A 1 29.24 19.31 11.95
C PRO A 1 27.95 19.63 12.72
N GLY A 2 27.41 20.83 12.52
CA GLY A 2 26.40 21.44 13.40
C GLY A 2 25.05 20.75 13.38
N GLN A 3 24.47 20.57 14.58
CA GLN A 3 23.11 20.10 14.80
C GLN A 3 22.12 21.07 14.09
N LEU A 4 21.39 20.59 13.08
CA LEU A 4 20.32 21.35 12.43
C LEU A 4 19.26 21.74 13.49
N ARG A 5 19.22 23.02 13.86
CA ARG A 5 18.18 23.56 14.74
C ARG A 5 16.81 23.39 14.06
N ARG A 6 15.88 22.71 14.74
CA ARG A 6 14.48 22.59 14.32
C ARG A 6 13.86 23.99 14.22
N LYS A 7 13.46 24.40 13.02
CA LYS A 7 12.77 25.68 12.77
C LYS A 7 11.25 25.48 12.89
N TYR A 8 10.54 26.52 13.31
CA TYR A 8 9.09 26.49 13.56
C TYR A 8 8.41 27.62 12.78
N SER A 9 7.22 27.35 12.23
CA SER A 9 6.42 28.35 11.50
C SER A 9 5.90 29.46 12.42
N SER A 10 5.79 30.68 11.88
CA SER A 10 5.23 31.87 12.52
C SER A 10 4.21 32.55 11.59
N CYS A 11 3.44 33.52 12.10
CA CYS A 11 2.44 34.27 11.30
C CYS A 11 3.03 35.04 10.11
N SER A 12 4.36 35.28 10.09
CA SER A 12 5.06 35.99 9.02
C SER A 12 6.06 35.12 8.25
N THR A 13 6.32 33.88 8.68
CA THR A 13 7.27 32.98 8.04
C THR A 13 6.78 31.55 8.18
N ILE A 14 6.37 30.97 7.06
CA ILE A 14 6.04 29.56 6.96
C ILE A 14 7.31 28.83 6.53
N PHE A 15 7.79 27.92 7.37
CA PHE A 15 8.85 27.01 6.96
C PHE A 15 8.20 25.88 6.17
N LEU A 16 8.45 25.87 4.86
CA LEU A 16 8.13 24.73 4.02
C LEU A 16 9.24 23.69 4.24
N ASP A 17 8.86 22.52 4.73
CA ASP A 17 9.72 21.34 4.69
C ASP A 17 9.69 20.72 3.28
N ASP A 18 10.46 19.66 3.05
CA ASP A 18 10.46 18.90 1.79
C ASP A 18 9.19 18.01 1.66
N SER A 19 8.03 18.51 2.11
CA SER A 19 6.71 17.86 2.05
C SER A 19 5.69 18.77 1.34
N THR A 20 6.12 19.43 0.27
CA THR A 20 5.25 20.29 -0.55
C THR A 20 4.61 19.49 -1.69
N VAL A 21 3.63 20.07 -2.39
CA VAL A 21 3.04 19.45 -3.58
C VAL A 21 4.09 19.12 -4.65
N SER A 22 5.11 19.97 -4.80
CA SER A 22 6.18 19.78 -5.78
C SER A 22 7.31 18.85 -5.30
N GLN A 23 7.35 18.54 -4.01
CA GLN A 23 8.29 17.60 -3.39
C GLN A 23 7.53 16.78 -2.35
N PRO A 24 6.70 15.83 -2.77
CA PRO A 24 5.86 15.08 -1.86
C PRO A 24 6.69 14.07 -1.07
N ASN A 25 6.38 13.94 0.22
CA ASN A 25 7.10 13.03 1.10
C ASN A 25 6.49 11.62 1.07
N LEU A 26 7.08 10.74 0.25
CA LEU A 26 6.61 9.36 0.05
C LEU A 26 6.39 8.58 1.37
N LYS A 27 7.26 8.79 2.36
CA LYS A 27 7.14 8.09 3.66
C LYS A 27 5.84 8.47 4.38
N TYR A 28 5.46 9.74 4.35
CA TYR A 28 4.21 10.18 4.96
C TYR A 28 3.00 9.78 4.11
N THR A 29 3.10 9.82 2.77
CA THR A 29 2.03 9.36 1.90
C THR A 29 1.70 7.89 2.10
N ILE A 30 2.71 7.01 2.18
CA ILE A 30 2.51 5.58 2.51
C ILE A 30 1.86 5.43 3.89
N LYS A 31 2.23 6.27 4.87
CA LYS A 31 1.58 6.29 6.19
C LYS A 31 0.11 6.68 6.12
N CYS A 32 -0.28 7.57 5.23
CA CYS A 32 -1.69 7.88 5.01
C CYS A 32 -2.44 6.68 4.41
N THR A 33 -1.84 5.97 3.44
CA THR A 33 -2.42 4.73 2.88
C THR A 33 -2.68 3.68 3.96
N LEU A 34 -1.78 3.55 4.93
CA LEU A 34 -1.94 2.64 6.07
C LEU A 34 -3.14 2.94 6.94
N VAL A 35 -3.43 4.22 7.17
CA VAL A 35 -4.57 4.63 7.99
C VAL A 35 -5.87 4.17 7.35
N LEU A 36 -6.01 4.28 6.03
CA LEU A 36 -7.22 3.78 5.34
C LEU A 36 -7.40 2.27 5.53
N ILE A 37 -6.31 1.51 5.49
CA ILE A 37 -6.32 0.04 5.60
C ILE A 37 -6.67 -0.37 7.04
N LEU A 38 -6.18 0.35 8.05
CA LEU A 38 -6.33 0.00 9.47
C LEU A 38 -7.62 0.50 10.12
N PHE A 39 -8.21 1.60 9.64
CA PHE A 39 -9.37 2.25 10.26
C PHE A 39 -10.70 1.92 9.58
N ARG A 40 -10.74 0.93 8.68
CA ARG A 40 -12.00 0.49 8.07
C ARG A 40 -12.71 -0.50 8.98
N ASP A 41 -13.95 -0.16 9.31
CA ASP A 41 -14.82 -1.01 10.11
C ASP A 41 -15.19 -2.26 9.30
N THR A 42 -15.11 -3.42 9.93
CA THR A 42 -15.47 -4.70 9.31
C THR A 42 -16.95 -4.93 9.58
N ASP A 43 -17.80 -4.24 8.83
CA ASP A 43 -19.26 -4.24 8.97
C ASP A 43 -19.91 -5.58 8.53
N GLY A 44 -19.13 -6.67 8.52
CA GLY A 44 -19.56 -7.98 8.05
C GLY A 44 -19.76 -8.08 6.53
N ARG A 45 -19.13 -7.18 5.76
CA ARG A 45 -19.15 -7.24 4.29
C ARG A 45 -18.39 -8.44 3.75
N MET A 46 -18.69 -8.78 2.49
CA MET A 46 -18.22 -10.02 1.86
C MET A 46 -16.70 -10.05 1.65
N LEU A 47 -16.12 -11.21 1.93
CA LEU A 47 -14.79 -11.60 1.46
C LEU A 47 -14.94 -12.20 0.05
N LEU A 48 -14.16 -11.71 -0.92
CA LEU A 48 -14.08 -12.30 -2.25
C LEU A 48 -12.90 -13.28 -2.33
N ASP A 49 -13.16 -14.49 -2.82
CA ASP A 49 -12.17 -15.58 -2.94
C ASP A 49 -10.88 -15.14 -3.64
N ILE A 50 -10.98 -14.28 -4.66
CA ILE A 50 -9.82 -13.77 -5.43
C ILE A 50 -8.80 -13.00 -4.57
N PHE A 51 -9.24 -12.48 -3.43
CA PHE A 51 -8.39 -11.74 -2.50
C PHE A 51 -8.01 -12.54 -1.27
N ASP A 52 -8.54 -13.75 -1.09
CA ASP A 52 -8.25 -14.63 0.03
C ASP A 52 -6.77 -15.05 0.02
N GLU A 53 -6.04 -14.73 1.09
CA GLU A 53 -4.63 -15.05 1.24
C GLU A 53 -4.36 -16.56 1.38
N ASN A 54 -5.30 -17.34 1.92
CA ASN A 54 -5.17 -18.78 2.04
C ASN A 54 -5.40 -19.49 0.70
N LEU A 55 -6.36 -19.04 -0.11
CA LEU A 55 -6.57 -19.56 -1.47
C LEU A 55 -5.43 -19.15 -2.40
N HIS A 56 -4.91 -17.95 -2.22
CA HIS A 56 -3.92 -17.37 -3.09
C HIS A 56 -2.79 -16.73 -2.26
N PRO A 57 -1.83 -17.51 -1.73
CA PRO A 57 -0.76 -16.96 -0.90
C PRO A 57 0.24 -16.13 -1.73
N LEU A 58 0.75 -15.03 -1.15
CA LEU A 58 1.80 -14.20 -1.76
C LEU A 58 3.21 -14.57 -1.27
N SER A 59 3.34 -15.67 -0.55
CA SER A 59 4.58 -16.22 -0.01
C SER A 59 4.55 -17.74 -0.02
N LYS A 60 5.70 -18.41 -0.13
CA LYS A 60 5.78 -19.88 -0.02
C LYS A 60 5.56 -20.41 1.40
N SER A 61 5.61 -19.56 2.43
CA SER A 61 5.26 -19.98 3.79
C SER A 61 3.77 -20.29 3.88
N GLU A 62 3.43 -21.39 4.55
CA GLU A 62 2.04 -21.72 4.88
C GLU A 62 1.40 -20.56 5.63
N VAL A 63 0.17 -20.22 5.21
CA VAL A 63 -0.65 -19.21 5.87
C VAL A 63 -1.08 -19.79 7.23
N PRO A 64 -0.85 -19.08 8.35
CA PRO A 64 -1.25 -19.57 9.66
C PRO A 64 -2.76 -19.88 9.71
N PRO A 65 -3.20 -20.90 10.45
CA PRO A 65 -4.61 -21.27 10.54
C PRO A 65 -5.50 -20.21 11.21
N ASP A 66 -4.90 -19.18 11.81
CA ASP A 66 -5.54 -18.05 12.48
C ASP A 66 -5.23 -16.69 11.79
N TYR A 67 -4.81 -16.73 10.53
CA TYR A 67 -4.44 -15.54 9.74
C TYR A 67 -5.58 -14.52 9.58
N ASP A 68 -6.82 -14.99 9.63
CA ASP A 68 -8.05 -14.20 9.50
C ASP A 68 -8.49 -13.56 10.83
N LYS A 69 -7.93 -14.02 11.96
CA LYS A 69 -8.37 -13.62 13.31
C LYS A 69 -7.63 -12.41 13.88
N HIS A 70 -6.44 -12.12 13.37
CA HIS A 70 -5.56 -11.11 13.95
C HIS A 70 -5.29 -9.99 12.95
N ASP A 71 -5.67 -8.77 13.33
CA ASP A 71 -5.38 -7.61 12.50
C ASP A 71 -3.88 -7.44 12.24
N PRO A 72 -3.49 -7.17 10.98
CA PRO A 72 -2.10 -6.97 10.64
C PRO A 72 -1.53 -5.75 11.36
N GLU A 73 -0.32 -5.88 11.90
CA GLU A 73 0.34 -4.75 12.54
C GLU A 73 0.60 -3.63 11.51
N GLN A 74 0.42 -2.37 11.90
CA GLN A 74 0.76 -1.21 11.05
C GLN A 74 2.19 -1.32 10.46
N LYS A 75 3.12 -1.88 11.22
CA LYS A 75 4.51 -2.09 10.80
C LYS A 75 4.64 -3.11 9.68
N GLN A 76 3.83 -4.17 9.68
CA GLN A 76 3.82 -5.20 8.64
C GLN A 76 3.30 -4.61 7.33
N ILE A 77 2.15 -3.94 7.38
CA ILE A 77 1.56 -3.29 6.21
C ILE A 77 2.50 -2.21 5.66
N TYR A 78 3.11 -1.40 6.53
CA TYR A 78 4.09 -0.38 6.13
C TYR A 78 5.28 -0.99 5.40
N ARG A 79 5.84 -2.08 5.94
CA ARG A 79 6.98 -2.77 5.32
C ARG A 79 6.60 -3.38 3.98
N PHE A 80 5.40 -3.94 3.85
CA PHE A 80 4.90 -4.50 2.60
C PHE A 80 4.82 -3.41 1.52
N VAL A 81 4.05 -2.34 1.77
CA VAL A 81 3.88 -1.24 0.81
C VAL A 81 5.22 -0.56 0.50
N ARG A 82 6.03 -0.27 1.52
CA ARG A 82 7.34 0.37 1.31
C ARG A 82 8.30 -0.49 0.50
N THR A 83 8.30 -1.80 0.68
CA THR A 83 9.15 -2.72 -0.12
C THR A 83 8.78 -2.63 -1.59
N LEU A 84 7.48 -2.70 -1.90
CA LEU A 84 6.98 -2.58 -3.28
C LEU A 84 7.34 -1.22 -3.89
N PHE A 85 7.02 -0.11 -3.21
CA PHE A 85 7.34 1.23 -3.70
C PHE A 85 8.83 1.46 -3.88
N SER A 86 9.66 0.98 -2.96
CA SER A 86 11.11 1.16 -3.06
C SER A 86 11.72 0.32 -4.17
N ALA A 87 11.24 -0.90 -4.40
CA ALA A 87 11.81 -1.80 -5.39
C ALA A 87 11.33 -1.47 -6.81
N ALA A 88 10.06 -1.08 -6.97
CA ALA A 88 9.50 -0.61 -8.24
C ALA A 88 9.71 0.90 -8.48
N GLN A 89 10.47 1.59 -7.61
CA GLN A 89 10.78 3.02 -7.72
C GLN A 89 9.56 3.95 -7.86
N LEU A 90 8.44 3.57 -7.23
CA LEU A 90 7.17 4.29 -7.33
C LEU A 90 7.19 5.60 -6.54
N THR A 91 6.51 6.61 -7.07
CA THR A 91 6.45 7.95 -6.50
C THR A 91 5.29 8.14 -5.51
N ALA A 92 5.24 9.29 -4.83
CA ALA A 92 4.18 9.58 -3.87
C ALA A 92 2.80 9.74 -4.54
N GLU A 93 2.79 10.24 -5.77
CA GLU A 93 1.60 10.38 -6.60
C GLU A 93 0.99 9.00 -6.91
N CYS A 94 1.81 7.99 -7.21
CA CYS A 94 1.36 6.61 -7.36
C CYS A 94 0.71 6.08 -6.07
N ALA A 95 1.18 6.49 -4.89
CA ALA A 95 0.55 6.12 -3.61
C ALA A 95 -0.83 6.76 -3.43
N ILE A 96 -1.02 7.99 -3.93
CA ILE A 96 -2.33 8.66 -3.93
C ILE A 96 -3.28 7.93 -4.89
N VAL A 97 -2.85 7.58 -6.10
CA VAL A 97 -3.67 6.82 -7.06
C VAL A 97 -4.04 5.44 -6.49
N THR A 98 -3.10 4.77 -5.82
CA THR A 98 -3.35 3.51 -5.10
C THR A 98 -4.46 3.69 -4.06
N LEU A 99 -4.44 4.77 -3.28
CA LEU A 99 -5.47 5.07 -2.28
C LEU A 99 -6.86 5.22 -2.92
N VAL A 100 -6.93 5.94 -4.05
CA VAL A 100 -8.18 6.12 -4.82
C VAL A 100 -8.70 4.77 -5.32
N TYR A 101 -7.83 3.88 -5.81
CA TYR A 101 -8.26 2.56 -6.26
C TYR A 101 -8.71 1.66 -5.12
N LEU A 102 -8.05 1.71 -3.97
CA LEU A 102 -8.53 1.04 -2.76
C LEU A 102 -9.93 1.52 -2.40
N GLU A 103 -10.13 2.84 -2.24
CA GLU A 103 -11.43 3.39 -1.86
C GLU A 103 -12.54 3.02 -2.86
N ARG A 104 -12.26 3.10 -4.16
CA ARG A 104 -13.20 2.73 -5.22
C ARG A 104 -13.55 1.24 -5.20
N LEU A 105 -12.56 0.36 -5.05
CA LEU A 105 -12.78 -1.08 -4.99
C LEU A 105 -13.70 -1.43 -3.82
N LEU A 106 -13.37 -0.93 -2.63
CA LEU A 106 -14.13 -1.23 -1.42
C LEU A 106 -15.56 -0.66 -1.47
N THR A 107 -15.74 0.49 -2.12
CA THR A 107 -17.06 1.12 -2.27
C THR A 107 -17.91 0.42 -3.32
N TYR A 108 -17.36 0.12 -4.49
CA TYR A 108 -18.14 -0.42 -5.61
C TYR A 108 -18.31 -1.93 -5.59
N ALA A 109 -17.34 -2.67 -5.05
CA ALA A 109 -17.47 -4.10 -4.85
C ALA A 109 -18.14 -4.46 -3.52
N GLU A 110 -18.45 -3.45 -2.69
CA GLU A 110 -19.02 -3.61 -1.35
C GLU A 110 -18.23 -4.61 -0.48
N ILE A 111 -16.90 -4.60 -0.62
CA ILE A 111 -15.99 -5.44 0.17
C ILE A 111 -15.29 -4.60 1.23
N ASP A 112 -14.93 -5.23 2.34
CA ASP A 112 -14.08 -4.63 3.37
C ASP A 112 -12.69 -5.25 3.37
N ILE A 113 -11.73 -4.47 3.87
CA ILE A 113 -10.40 -4.97 4.14
C ILE A 113 -10.43 -5.72 5.47
N CYS A 114 -9.93 -6.94 5.47
CA CYS A 114 -9.77 -7.77 6.65
C CYS A 114 -8.37 -8.42 6.66
N PRO A 115 -7.98 -9.07 7.76
CA PRO A 115 -6.67 -9.71 7.87
C PRO A 115 -6.40 -10.76 6.78
N ALA A 116 -7.46 -11.39 6.28
CA ALA A 116 -7.39 -12.43 5.27
C ALA A 116 -7.17 -11.92 3.84
N ASN A 117 -7.44 -10.64 3.54
CA ASN A 117 -7.48 -10.16 2.14
C ASN A 117 -6.62 -8.93 1.84
N TRP A 118 -6.11 -8.24 2.86
CA TRP A 118 -5.49 -6.92 2.70
C TRP A 118 -4.27 -6.95 1.78
N LYS A 119 -3.45 -8.00 1.81
CA LYS A 119 -2.22 -8.04 1.01
C LYS A 119 -2.52 -8.06 -0.48
N ARG A 120 -3.50 -8.87 -0.91
CA ARG A 120 -3.90 -8.97 -2.31
C ARG A 120 -4.60 -7.71 -2.81
N ILE A 121 -5.51 -7.17 -2.00
CA ILE A 121 -6.20 -5.92 -2.33
C ILE A 121 -5.19 -4.78 -2.52
N VAL A 122 -4.23 -4.66 -1.59
CA VAL A 122 -3.18 -3.63 -1.66
C VAL A 122 -2.24 -3.86 -2.84
N LEU A 123 -1.81 -5.10 -3.09
CA LEU A 123 -0.96 -5.42 -4.23
C LEU A 123 -1.67 -5.08 -5.56
N GLY A 124 -2.92 -5.51 -5.74
CA GLY A 124 -3.70 -5.24 -6.93
C GLY A 124 -3.89 -3.74 -7.18
N ALA A 125 -4.20 -2.97 -6.13
CA ALA A 125 -4.32 -1.52 -6.24
C ALA A 125 -2.98 -0.84 -6.65
N ILE A 126 -1.85 -1.31 -6.10
CA ILE A 126 -0.51 -0.80 -6.46
C ILE A 126 -0.16 -1.14 -7.92
N LEU A 127 -0.41 -2.38 -8.35
CA LEU A 127 -0.15 -2.85 -9.72
C LEU A 127 -0.96 -2.05 -10.76
N LEU A 128 -2.21 -1.73 -10.45
CA LEU A 128 -3.05 -0.90 -11.31
C LEU A 128 -2.59 0.56 -11.30
N ALA A 129 -2.27 1.10 -10.12
CA ALA A 129 -1.80 2.48 -9.99
C ALA A 129 -0.48 2.72 -10.73
N SER A 130 0.48 1.81 -10.61
CA SER A 130 1.78 1.95 -11.29
C SER A 130 1.64 1.90 -12.80
N LYS A 131 0.76 1.06 -13.34
CA LYS A 131 0.51 1.00 -14.80
C LYS A 131 -0.19 2.24 -15.36
N VAL A 132 -1.01 2.91 -14.56
CA VAL A 132 -1.80 4.06 -15.01
C VAL A 132 -1.06 5.37 -14.81
N TRP A 133 -0.30 5.48 -13.73
CA TRP A 133 0.38 6.72 -13.35
C TRP A 133 1.83 6.82 -13.85
N ASP A 134 2.55 5.70 -13.90
CA ASP A 134 3.96 5.74 -14.29
C ASP A 134 4.10 5.93 -15.81
N ASP A 135 4.94 6.89 -16.21
CA ASP A 135 5.27 7.12 -17.61
C ASP A 135 6.18 6.02 -18.18
N GLN A 136 6.83 5.25 -17.31
CA GLN A 136 7.60 4.07 -17.69
C GLN A 136 6.71 2.83 -17.76
N ALA A 137 6.93 1.99 -18.77
CA ALA A 137 6.21 0.73 -18.89
C ALA A 137 6.60 -0.22 -17.76
N VAL A 138 5.66 -0.49 -16.85
CA VAL A 138 5.84 -1.42 -15.73
C VAL A 138 5.27 -2.79 -16.08
N TRP A 139 6.04 -3.86 -15.88
CA TRP A 139 5.67 -5.22 -16.25
C TRP A 139 5.38 -6.06 -15.00
N ASN A 140 4.39 -6.96 -15.06
CA ASN A 140 4.08 -7.86 -13.93
C ASN A 140 5.28 -8.73 -13.53
N VAL A 141 6.15 -9.09 -14.48
CA VAL A 141 7.35 -9.89 -14.24
C VAL A 141 8.33 -9.21 -13.28
N ASP A 142 8.38 -7.87 -13.27
CA ASP A 142 9.25 -7.12 -12.36
C ASP A 142 8.76 -7.28 -10.91
N TYR A 143 7.45 -7.33 -10.69
CA TYR A 143 6.87 -7.58 -9.38
C TYR A 143 7.10 -9.01 -8.88
N CYS A 144 7.18 -10.01 -9.78
CA CYS A 144 7.60 -11.36 -9.41
C CYS A 144 9.06 -11.41 -8.92
N GLN A 145 9.93 -10.50 -9.38
CA GLN A 145 11.31 -10.41 -8.86
C GLN A 145 11.35 -9.81 -7.45
N ILE A 146 10.41 -8.90 -7.13
CA ILE A 146 10.26 -8.29 -5.81
C ILE A 146 9.65 -9.29 -4.84
N LEU A 147 8.57 -9.94 -5.26
CA LEU A 147 7.86 -10.99 -4.53
C LEU A 147 8.28 -12.35 -5.09
N LYS A 148 9.47 -12.81 -4.67
CA LYS A 148 10.18 -13.98 -5.23
C LYS A 148 9.42 -15.32 -5.26
N ASP A 149 8.26 -15.36 -4.62
CA ASP A 149 7.46 -16.56 -4.39
C ASP A 149 6.20 -16.61 -5.25
N ILE A 150 5.93 -15.59 -6.06
CA ILE A 150 4.76 -15.52 -6.94
C ILE A 150 5.15 -15.49 -8.42
N THR A 151 4.29 -16.09 -9.23
CA THR A 151 4.41 -16.14 -10.68
C THR A 151 3.57 -15.05 -11.34
N VAL A 152 3.70 -14.89 -12.65
CA VAL A 152 2.89 -13.92 -13.41
C VAL A 152 1.41 -14.34 -13.46
N GLU A 153 1.11 -15.63 -13.31
CA GLU A 153 -0.27 -16.14 -13.28
C GLU A 153 -0.99 -15.79 -11.96
N ASP A 154 -0.22 -15.53 -10.89
CA ASP A 154 -0.75 -15.15 -9.57
C ASP A 154 -1.11 -13.65 -9.47
N MET A 155 -0.81 -12.87 -10.52
CA MET A 155 -0.87 -11.39 -10.61
C MET A 155 -2.09 -10.85 -11.35
#